data_AF-A0A8J3K9P0-F1
#
_entry.id   AF-A0A8J3K9P0-F1
#
_cell.length_a   1.000
_cell.length_b   1.000
_cell.length_c   1.000
_cell.angle_alpha   90.00
_cell.angle_beta   90.00
_cell.angle_gamma   90.00
#
_symmetry.space_group_name_H-M   'P 1'
#
loop_
_entity.id
_entity.type
_entity.pdbx_description
1 polymer ?
#
loop_
_entity_poly.entity_id
_entity_poly.type
_entity_poly.pdbx_seq_one_letter_code
_entity_poly.pdbx_strand_id
1 'polypeptide(L)'
;MRTLATVLAPVLAGASYLLLIPWDLRNRPEHPGELIETTPVRTWAVIVFVLVLLVLGGWLGRAGVPPWQAMPLVAGVPSALLLASYLTHRAPDANPWPLAWVCFTVLMAVAALLAAFAGRASVR
;
A
#
# COMPACT_ATOMS: atom_id res chain seq x y z
N MET A 1 -18.94 14.69 3.99
CA MET A 1 -18.04 13.79 3.22
C MET A 1 -16.77 13.40 3.98
N ARG A 2 -16.14 14.31 4.73
CA ARG A 2 -14.87 14.04 5.44
C ARG A 2 -14.87 12.76 6.30
N THR A 3 -15.84 12.59 7.20
CA THR A 3 -15.91 11.42 8.11
C THR A 3 -16.00 10.10 7.35
N LEU A 4 -16.82 10.06 6.30
CA LEU A 4 -16.93 8.88 5.44
C LEU A 4 -15.60 8.58 4.76
N ALA A 5 -14.92 9.61 4.23
CA ALA A 5 -13.63 9.45 3.58
C ALA A 5 -12.54 8.94 4.54
N THR A 6 -12.51 9.45 5.77
CA THR A 6 -11.53 9.01 6.77
C THR A 6 -11.72 7.57 7.23
N VAL A 7 -12.94 7.02 7.13
CA VAL A 7 -13.22 5.62 7.45
C VAL A 7 -12.97 4.71 6.25
N LEU A 8 -13.47 5.09 5.07
CA LEU A 8 -13.36 4.24 3.88
C LEU A 8 -11.94 4.17 3.32
N ALA A 9 -11.15 5.24 3.39
CA ALA A 9 -9.80 5.25 2.83
C ALA A 9 -8.89 4.15 3.41
N PRO A 10 -8.74 3.97 4.74
CA PRO A 10 -7.90 2.89 5.27
C PRO A 10 -8.44 1.50 4.95
N VAL A 11 -9.77 1.33 4.94
CA VAL A 11 -10.43 0.06 4.60
C VAL A 11 -10.15 -0.32 3.15
N LEU A 12 -10.35 0.61 2.21
CA LEU A 12 -10.11 0.38 0.78
C LEU A 12 -8.61 0.23 0.47
N ALA A 13 -7.74 0.96 1.15
CA ALA A 13 -6.30 0.80 1.03
C ALA A 13 -5.84 -0.59 1.48
N GLY A 14 -6.32 -1.04 2.65
CA GLY A 14 -6.03 -2.40 3.14
C GLY A 14 -6.60 -3.49 2.24
N ALA A 15 -7.85 -3.37 1.81
CA ALA A 15 -8.49 -4.33 0.92
C ALA A 15 -7.78 -4.41 -0.45
N SER A 16 -7.42 -3.27 -1.04
CA SER A 16 -6.66 -3.25 -2.30
C SER A 16 -5.28 -3.87 -2.16
N TYR A 17 -4.59 -3.67 -1.03
CA TYR A 17 -3.34 -4.37 -0.75
C TYR A 17 -3.56 -5.89 -0.76
N LEU A 18 -4.53 -6.41 0.00
CA LEU A 18 -4.79 -7.85 0.09
C LEU A 18 -5.25 -8.48 -1.24
N LEU A 19 -5.93 -7.73 -2.09
CA LEU A 19 -6.43 -8.21 -3.39
C LEU A 19 -5.37 -8.17 -4.50
N LEU A 20 -4.45 -7.20 -4.45
CA LEU A 20 -3.52 -6.93 -5.55
C LEU A 20 -2.09 -7.37 -5.23
N ILE A 21 -1.72 -7.38 -3.95
CA ILE A 21 -0.38 -7.69 -3.49
C ILE A 21 -0.41 -9.09 -2.83
N PRO A 22 0.45 -10.02 -3.26
CA PRO A 22 0.57 -11.32 -2.60
C PRO A 22 0.91 -11.15 -1.13
N TRP A 23 0.30 -11.98 -0.29
CA TRP A 23 0.59 -12.01 1.14
C TRP A 23 2.05 -12.35 1.42
N ASP A 24 2.66 -13.23 0.61
CA ASP A 24 4.10 -13.47 0.62
C ASP A 24 4.78 -12.90 -0.63
N LEU A 25 5.49 -11.78 -0.44
CA LEU A 25 6.29 -11.14 -1.49
C LEU A 25 7.58 -11.90 -1.82
N ARG A 26 7.96 -12.87 -0.99
CA ARG A 26 9.17 -13.68 -1.15
C ARG A 26 8.90 -15.00 -1.85
N ASN A 27 7.63 -15.34 -2.12
CA ASN A 27 7.30 -16.57 -2.82
C ASN A 27 7.87 -16.55 -4.24
N ARG A 28 8.85 -17.41 -4.48
CA ARG A 28 9.46 -17.71 -5.77
C ARG A 28 9.35 -19.22 -5.94
N PRO A 29 9.09 -19.74 -7.15
CA PRO A 29 9.15 -21.18 -7.37
C PRO A 29 10.55 -21.67 -6.98
N GLU A 30 10.63 -22.56 -5.99
CA GLU A 30 11.90 -23.19 -5.59
C GLU A 30 12.34 -24.18 -6.67
N HIS A 31 11.38 -24.84 -7.35
CA HIS A 31 11.62 -25.77 -8.45
C HIS A 31 10.73 -25.54 -9.70
N PRO A 32 11.23 -25.78 -10.93
CA PRO A 32 10.40 -25.79 -12.13
C PRO A 32 9.36 -26.91 -12.05
N GLY A 33 8.07 -26.54 -12.04
CA GLY A 33 6.95 -27.51 -12.01
C GLY A 33 6.24 -27.62 -10.65
N GLU A 34 6.70 -26.93 -9.61
CA GLU A 34 5.93 -26.82 -8.37
C GLU A 34 4.66 -25.99 -8.58
N LEU A 35 3.56 -26.48 -8.02
CA LEU A 35 2.35 -25.71 -7.85
C LEU A 35 2.68 -24.56 -6.90
N ILE A 36 2.92 -23.38 -7.48
CA ILE A 36 3.17 -22.16 -6.72
C ILE A 36 1.94 -21.93 -5.83
N GLU A 37 2.09 -22.11 -4.52
CA GLU A 37 0.99 -21.95 -3.56
C GLU A 37 0.46 -20.51 -3.50
N THR A 38 1.23 -19.51 -3.97
CA THR A 38 0.75 -18.12 -4.06
C THR A 38 1.16 -17.42 -5.35
N THR A 39 0.20 -16.78 -6.02
CA THR A 39 0.46 -16.00 -7.24
C THR A 39 1.62 -14.99 -7.09
N PRO A 40 2.60 -14.96 -8.02
CA PRO A 40 3.71 -14.01 -7.96
C PRO A 40 3.23 -12.56 -8.09
N VAL A 41 4.00 -11.62 -7.56
CA VAL A 41 3.76 -10.17 -7.75
C VAL A 41 3.68 -9.88 -9.24
N ARG A 42 2.58 -9.25 -9.65
CA ARG A 42 2.39 -8.79 -11.03
C ARG A 42 2.58 -7.29 -11.09
N THR A 43 3.38 -6.81 -12.05
CA THR A 43 3.63 -5.37 -12.24
C THR A 43 2.35 -4.56 -12.40
N TRP A 44 1.37 -5.08 -13.14
CA TRP A 44 0.08 -4.41 -13.32
C TRP A 44 -0.68 -4.27 -12.00
N ALA A 45 -0.59 -5.25 -11.09
CA ALA A 45 -1.29 -5.21 -9.81
C ALA A 45 -0.68 -4.14 -8.89
N VAL A 46 0.64 -3.98 -8.93
CA VAL A 46 1.35 -2.88 -8.25
C VAL A 46 0.92 -1.53 -8.82
N ILE A 47 0.83 -1.39 -10.15
CA ILE A 47 0.37 -0.15 -10.79
C ILE A 47 -1.05 0.20 -10.33
N VAL A 48 -1.98 -0.77 -10.39
CA VAL A 48 -3.36 -0.57 -9.94
C VAL A 48 -3.40 -0.18 -8.46
N PHE A 49 -2.61 -0.84 -7.61
CA PHE A 49 -2.53 -0.52 -6.18
C PHE A 49 -2.06 0.92 -5.95
N VAL A 50 -1.00 1.36 -6.64
CA VAL A 50 -0.51 2.75 -6.58
C VAL A 50 -1.60 3.74 -7.01
N LEU A 51 -2.31 3.47 -8.10
CA LEU A 51 -3.41 4.32 -8.56
C LEU A 51 -4.52 4.42 -7.51
N VAL A 52 -4.87 3.32 -6.84
CA VAL A 52 -5.84 3.33 -5.73
C VAL A 52 -5.36 4.25 -4.60
N LEU A 53 -4.11 4.15 -4.17
CA LEU A 53 -3.57 5.03 -3.12
C LEU A 53 -3.62 6.51 -3.52
N LEU A 54 -3.27 6.84 -4.77
CA LEU A 54 -3.34 8.20 -5.30
C LEU A 54 -4.78 8.73 -5.34
N VAL A 55 -5.73 7.92 -5.80
CA VAL A 55 -7.16 8.28 -5.83
C VAL A 55 -7.68 8.53 -4.41
N LEU A 56 -7.35 7.67 -3.45
CA LEU A 56 -7.77 7.81 -2.05
C LEU A 56 -7.15 9.06 -1.40
N GLY A 57 -5.85 9.29 -1.60
CA GLY A 57 -5.18 10.50 -1.11
C GLY A 57 -5.80 11.77 -1.69
N GLY A 58 -6.00 11.81 -3.00
CA GLY A 58 -6.66 12.93 -3.68
C GLY A 58 -8.09 13.15 -3.21
N TRP A 59 -8.86 12.07 -3.00
CA TRP A 59 -10.21 12.15 -2.46
C TRP A 59 -10.25 12.71 -1.03
N LEU A 60 -9.34 12.27 -0.16
CA LEU A 60 -9.22 12.82 1.20
C LEU A 60 -8.86 14.31 1.18
N GLY A 61 -7.93 14.71 0.30
CA GLY A 61 -7.58 16.11 0.07
C GLY A 61 -8.77 16.96 -0.36
N ARG A 62 -9.54 16.48 -1.35
CA ARG A 62 -10.79 17.11 -1.82
C ARG A 62 -11.87 17.15 -0.73
N ALA A 63 -11.91 16.15 0.15
CA ALA A 63 -12.84 16.08 1.28
C ALA A 63 -12.42 16.96 2.49
N GLY A 64 -11.34 17.74 2.37
CA GLY A 64 -10.88 18.68 3.40
C GLY A 64 -9.99 18.06 4.48
N VAL A 65 -9.53 16.83 4.31
CA VAL A 65 -8.56 16.20 5.22
C VAL A 65 -7.17 16.84 5.00
N PRO A 66 -6.44 17.22 6.06
CA PRO A 66 -5.07 17.71 5.90
C PRO A 66 -4.12 16.61 5.42
N PRO A 67 -3.15 16.92 4.53
CA PRO A 67 -2.24 15.92 3.96
C PRO A 67 -1.52 15.07 5.01
N TRP A 68 -1.14 15.67 6.15
CA TRP A 68 -0.50 14.95 7.26
C TRP A 68 -1.43 13.92 7.93
N GLN A 69 -2.76 14.11 7.91
CA GLN A 69 -3.75 13.10 8.34
C GLN A 69 -4.07 12.11 7.22
N ALA A 70 -4.12 12.55 5.96
CA ALA A 70 -4.41 11.68 4.83
C ALA A 70 -3.33 10.62 4.61
N MET A 71 -2.07 10.98 4.85
CA MET A 71 -0.92 10.08 4.75
C MET A 71 -1.09 8.77 5.54
N PRO A 72 -1.26 8.78 6.88
CA PRO A 72 -1.42 7.54 7.64
C PRO A 72 -2.73 6.82 7.33
N LEU A 73 -3.79 7.53 6.92
CA LEU A 73 -5.07 6.90 6.53
C LEU A 73 -4.96 6.06 5.26
N VAL A 74 -4.08 6.42 4.33
CA VAL A 74 -3.91 5.69 3.07
C VAL A 74 -2.76 4.68 3.17
N ALA A 75 -1.62 5.08 3.73
CA ALA A 75 -0.42 4.25 3.75
C ALA A 75 -0.33 3.33 4.99
N GLY A 76 -1.02 3.67 6.09
CA GLY A 76 -0.83 3.00 7.37
C GLY A 76 -1.18 1.50 7.34
N VAL A 77 -2.40 1.16 6.91
CA VAL A 77 -2.86 -0.25 6.85
C VAL A 77 -2.01 -1.07 5.88
N PRO A 78 -1.77 -0.65 4.62
CA PRO A 78 -0.86 -1.40 3.73
C PRO A 78 0.55 -1.56 4.28
N SER A 79 1.11 -0.54 4.94
CA SER A 79 2.45 -0.63 5.55
C SER A 79 2.51 -1.63 6.70
N ALA A 80 1.44 -1.70 7.50
CA ALA A 80 1.32 -2.67 8.58
C ALA A 80 1.15 -4.10 8.05
N LEU A 81 0.36 -4.29 6.99
CA LEU A 81 0.22 -5.59 6.32
C LEU A 81 1.54 -6.04 5.70
N LEU A 82 2.28 -5.11 5.08
CA LEU A 82 3.62 -5.38 4.55
C LEU A 82 4.60 -5.78 5.65
N LEU A 83 4.56 -5.12 6.80
CA LEU A 83 5.37 -5.51 7.96
C LEU A 83 4.99 -6.92 8.44
N ALA A 84 3.70 -7.18 8.58
CA ALA A 84 3.18 -8.48 9.02
C ALA A 84 3.61 -9.60 8.06
N SER A 85 3.53 -9.36 6.75
CA SER A 85 4.05 -10.26 5.72
C SER A 85 5.53 -10.60 5.97
N TYR A 86 6.38 -9.59 6.17
CA TYR A 86 7.80 -9.84 6.40
C TYR A 86 8.14 -10.55 7.71
N LEU A 87 7.34 -10.31 8.77
CA LEU A 87 7.52 -10.94 10.08
C LEU A 87 7.01 -12.38 10.13
N THR A 88 6.03 -12.74 9.28
CA THR A 88 5.38 -14.05 9.30
C THR A 88 6.03 -15.08 8.38
N HIS A 89 6.85 -14.65 7.42
CA HIS A 89 7.57 -15.54 6.50
C HIS A 89 9.05 -15.61 6.84
N ARG A 90 9.65 -16.80 6.79
CA ARG A 90 11.10 -16.96 6.94
C ARG A 90 11.82 -16.23 5.81
N ALA A 91 12.85 -15.48 6.16
CA ALA A 91 13.71 -14.82 5.20
C ALA A 91 14.90 -15.75 4.92
N PRO A 92 15.43 -15.79 3.68
CA PRO A 92 16.80 -16.24 3.48
C PRO A 92 17.74 -15.42 4.39
N ASP A 93 18.79 -16.05 4.93
CA ASP A 93 19.67 -15.49 5.99
C ASP A 93 20.36 -14.15 5.64
N ALA A 94 20.15 -13.60 4.44
CA ALA A 94 20.71 -12.32 3.98
C ALA A 94 19.67 -11.34 3.38
N ASN A 95 18.36 -11.54 3.54
CA ASN A 95 17.37 -10.66 2.91
C ASN A 95 17.14 -9.37 3.74
N PRO A 96 17.44 -8.16 3.19
CA PRO A 96 17.30 -6.88 3.90
C PRO A 96 15.85 -6.40 3.96
N TRP A 97 14.94 -7.26 4.43
CA TRP A 97 13.50 -6.97 4.50
C TRP A 97 13.13 -5.75 5.35
N PRO A 98 13.86 -5.36 6.43
CA PRO A 98 13.52 -4.15 7.17
C PRO A 98 13.71 -2.90 6.30
N LEU A 99 14.76 -2.87 5.48
CA LEU A 99 15.03 -1.76 4.56
C LEU A 99 13.97 -1.70 3.47
N ALA A 100 13.59 -2.85 2.89
CA ALA A 100 12.53 -2.92 1.91
C ALA A 100 11.19 -2.41 2.49
N TRP A 101 10.84 -2.83 3.70
CA TRP A 101 9.65 -2.34 4.40
C TRP A 101 9.66 -0.82 4.58
N VAL A 102 10.76 -0.26 5.09
CA VAL A 102 10.91 1.20 5.26
C VAL A 102 10.76 1.90 3.91
N CYS A 103 11.44 1.43 2.88
CA CYS A 103 11.41 2.03 1.54
C CYS A 103 9.97 2.09 1.00
N PHE A 104 9.25 0.96 0.98
CA PHE A 104 7.88 0.93 0.48
C PHE A 104 6.90 1.73 1.35
N THR A 105 7.08 1.72 2.67
CA THR A 105 6.29 2.54 3.60
C THR A 105 6.44 4.03 3.28
N VAL A 106 7.68 4.50 3.10
CA VAL A 106 7.96 5.89 2.72
C VAL A 106 7.36 6.22 1.36
N LEU A 107 7.50 5.34 0.36
CA LEU A 107 6.92 5.55 -0.97
C LEU A 107 5.38 5.70 -0.92
N MET A 108 4.69 4.81 -0.20
CA MET A 108 3.24 4.89 -0.03
C MET A 108 2.83 6.17 0.71
N ALA A 109 3.56 6.54 1.78
CA ALA A 109 3.30 7.73 2.57
C ALA A 109 3.47 9.02 1.74
N VAL A 110 4.58 9.13 1.00
CA VAL A 110 4.86 10.29 0.13
C VAL A 110 3.83 10.38 -0.99
N ALA A 111 3.48 9.27 -1.64
CA ALA A 111 2.46 9.26 -2.69
C ALA A 111 1.10 9.74 -2.16
N ALA A 112 0.66 9.23 -1.00
CA ALA A 112 -0.58 9.65 -0.36
C ALA A 112 -0.58 11.15 0.01
N LEU A 113 0.55 11.64 0.53
CA LEU A 113 0.72 13.03 0.92
C LEU A 113 0.65 13.96 -0.30
N LEU A 114 1.40 13.66 -1.37
CA LEU A 114 1.38 14.41 -2.62
C LEU A 114 -0.01 14.42 -3.26
N ALA A 115 -0.68 13.26 -3.30
CA ALA A 115 -2.04 13.16 -3.82
C ALA A 115 -3.04 13.98 -3.00
N ALA A 116 -2.93 13.98 -1.66
CA ALA A 116 -3.78 14.80 -0.81
C ALA A 116 -3.53 16.31 -1.00
N PHE A 117 -2.28 16.72 -1.22
CA PHE A 117 -1.97 18.11 -1.62
C PHE A 117 -2.62 18.48 -2.94
N ALA A 118 -2.47 17.64 -3.98
CA ALA A 118 -3.07 17.87 -5.29
C ALA A 118 -4.60 17.92 -5.22
N GLY A 119 -5.22 16.98 -4.50
CA GLY A 119 -6.67 16.94 -4.30
C GLY A 119 -7.18 18.20 -3.60
N ARG A 120 -6.47 18.68 -2.57
CA ARG A 120 -6.80 19.95 -1.91
C ARG A 120 -6.66 21.16 -2.85
N ALA A 121 -5.59 21.20 -3.64
CA ALA A 121 -5.35 22.29 -4.59
C ALA A 121 -6.42 22.36 -5.69
N SER A 122 -6.99 21.22 -6.09
CA SER A 122 -8.02 21.15 -7.13
C SER A 122 -9.39 21.74 -6.76
N VAL A 123 -9.64 22.06 -5.49
CA VAL A 123 -10.92 22.59 -4.98
C VAL A 123 -10.78 24.05 -4.51
N ARG A 124 -9.57 24.62 -4.61
CA ARG A 124 -9.29 26.04 -4.30
C ARG A 124 -9.32 26.85 -5.58
#